data_AF-A0A1U8K9G8-F1
#
_entry.id   AF-A0A1U8K9G8-F1
#
_cell.length_a   1.000
_cell.length_b   1.000
_cell.length_c   1.000
_cell.angle_alpha   90.00
_cell.angle_beta   90.00
_cell.angle_gamma   90.00
#
_symmetry.space_group_name_H-M   'P 1'
#
loop_
_entity.id
_entity.type
_entity.pdbx_description
1 polymer ?
#
loop_
_entity_poly.entity_id
_entity_poly.type
_entity_poly.pdbx_seq_one_letter_code
_entity_poly.pdbx_strand_id
1 'polypeptide(L)'
;MSATHSQHVLRLVLSCRSIKALVTQPGTSYIVAMASSTEQEFLIQYRSKLDQFPRSRRFWDSKVASKVGEKLGFRLKEIGISNIAIDVDEEISRPIDRRRLVLPVFDSLRRAGVEIDGAERLSQIGHNQEKHSVFGLVAAELVPGSK
;
A
#
# COMPACT_ATOMS: atom_id res chain seq x y z
N MET A 1 7.46 -5.94 31.02
CA MET A 1 7.82 -7.16 30.24
C MET A 1 7.07 -7.07 28.92
N SER A 2 7.74 -6.58 27.86
CA SER A 2 7.11 -6.38 26.55
C SER A 2 7.19 -7.70 25.79
N ALA A 3 6.05 -8.37 25.59
CA ALA A 3 5.98 -9.52 24.71
C ALA A 3 6.36 -9.06 23.30
N THR A 4 7.60 -9.29 22.89
CA THR A 4 8.01 -9.13 21.50
C THR A 4 7.30 -10.24 20.74
N HIS A 5 6.11 -9.92 20.23
CA HIS A 5 5.42 -10.77 19.29
C HIS A 5 6.37 -10.99 18.11
N SER A 6 6.86 -12.22 17.99
CA SER A 6 7.63 -12.71 16.85
C SER A 6 6.70 -12.81 15.64
N GLN A 7 6.15 -11.68 15.20
CA GLN A 7 5.24 -11.58 14.07
C GLN A 7 6.00 -11.20 12.82
N HIS A 8 5.63 -11.85 11.72
CA HIS A 8 6.16 -11.53 10.41
C HIS A 8 5.72 -10.12 10.00
N VAL A 9 6.63 -9.31 9.48
CA VAL A 9 6.34 -7.92 9.11
C VAL A 9 6.19 -7.80 7.60
N LEU A 10 5.05 -7.26 7.18
CA LEU A 10 4.78 -6.88 5.81
C LEU A 10 5.42 -5.52 5.50
N ARG A 11 6.28 -5.50 4.48
CA ARG A 11 6.92 -4.30 3.94
C ARG A 11 6.50 -4.09 2.50
N LEU A 12 6.16 -2.84 2.18
CA LEU A 12 5.74 -2.45 0.84
C LEU A 12 6.79 -1.54 0.22
N VAL A 13 7.37 -1.98 -0.89
CA VAL A 13 8.35 -1.19 -1.65
C VAL A 13 7.65 -0.66 -2.90
N LEU A 14 7.38 0.65 -2.89
CA LEU A 14 6.61 1.33 -3.92
C LEU A 14 7.49 2.24 -4.78
N SER A 15 7.36 2.12 -6.10
CA SER A 15 7.90 3.07 -7.07
C SER A 15 6.81 3.54 -8.04
N CYS A 16 7.12 4.47 -8.94
CA CYS A 16 6.19 4.84 -10.02
C CYS A 16 5.98 3.70 -11.04
N ARG A 17 6.94 2.77 -11.13
CA ARG A 17 6.97 1.68 -12.10
C ARG A 17 6.51 0.33 -11.55
N SER A 18 6.61 0.13 -10.25
CA SER A 18 6.33 -1.17 -9.64
C SER A 18 5.90 -1.07 -8.19
N ILE A 19 5.15 -2.08 -7.77
CA ILE A 19 4.80 -2.36 -6.38
C ILE A 19 5.37 -3.74 -6.02
N LYS A 20 6.03 -3.82 -4.87
CA LYS A 20 6.53 -5.07 -4.30
C LYS A 20 6.02 -5.20 -2.87
N ALA A 21 5.46 -6.35 -2.56
CA ALA A 21 5.06 -6.73 -1.22
C ALA A 21 6.01 -7.81 -0.71
N LEU A 22 6.56 -7.61 0.47
CA LEU A 22 7.60 -8.44 1.07
C LEU A 22 7.16 -8.78 2.48
N VAL A 23 7.32 -10.04 2.88
CA VAL A 23 7.10 -10.46 4.26
C VAL A 23 8.43 -10.91 4.84
N THR A 24 8.81 -10.26 5.93
CA THR A 24 10.08 -10.48 6.63
C THR A 24 9.84 -11.20 7.95
N GLN A 25 10.81 -12.02 8.36
CA GLN A 25 10.74 -12.72 9.63
C GLN A 25 10.99 -11.75 10.81
N PRO A 26 10.35 -11.94 11.97
CA PRO A 26 10.68 -11.20 13.18
C PRO A 26 12.16 -11.40 13.56
N GLY A 27 12.86 -10.30 13.85
CA GLY A 27 14.24 -10.33 14.35
C GLY A 27 15.31 -10.64 13.30
N THR A 28 14.95 -11.19 12.15
CA THR A 28 15.86 -11.42 11.01
C THR A 28 15.34 -10.70 9.76
N SER A 29 16.19 -9.98 9.04
CA SER A 29 15.78 -9.33 7.77
C SER A 29 15.57 -10.34 6.62
N TYR A 30 15.28 -11.60 6.95
CA TYR A 30 15.05 -12.66 5.99
C TYR A 30 13.67 -12.54 5.37
N ILE A 31 13.61 -12.64 4.04
CA ILE A 31 12.37 -12.53 3.25
C ILE A 31 11.77 -13.92 3.14
N VAL A 32 10.63 -14.13 3.81
CA VAL A 32 9.93 -15.41 3.82
C VAL A 32 9.03 -15.55 2.58
N ALA A 33 8.39 -14.46 2.19
CA ALA A 33 7.57 -14.42 0.99
C ALA A 33 7.70 -13.05 0.32
N MET A 34 7.52 -13.03 -1.00
CA MET A 34 7.52 -11.82 -1.81
C MET A 34 6.41 -11.93 -2.83
N ALA A 35 5.90 -10.81 -3.33
CA ALA A 35 5.14 -10.72 -4.56
C ALA A 35 5.43 -9.37 -5.21
N SER A 36 5.51 -9.31 -6.55
CA SER A 36 5.76 -8.05 -7.24
C SER A 36 4.97 -7.89 -8.53
N SER A 37 4.68 -6.64 -8.90
CA SER A 37 4.07 -6.29 -10.18
C SER A 37 5.00 -6.50 -11.38
N THR A 38 6.24 -6.92 -11.16
CA THR A 38 7.22 -7.24 -12.20
C THR A 38 7.32 -8.74 -12.47
N GLU A 39 6.53 -9.57 -11.79
CA GLU A 39 6.46 -11.01 -12.08
C GLU A 39 5.83 -11.27 -13.46
N GLN A 40 6.12 -12.45 -14.02
CA GLN A 40 5.80 -12.81 -15.41
C GLN A 40 4.33 -12.60 -15.77
N GLU A 41 3.43 -12.88 -14.82
CA GLU A 41 1.97 -12.77 -14.96
C GLU A 41 1.48 -11.31 -15.15
N PHE A 42 2.29 -10.33 -14.76
CA PHE A 42 1.97 -8.90 -14.88
C PHE A 42 2.65 -8.22 -16.07
N LEU A 43 3.58 -8.91 -16.75
CA LEU A 43 4.42 -8.30 -17.79
C LEU A 43 3.62 -7.79 -18.99
N ILE A 44 2.52 -8.45 -19.37
CA ILE A 44 1.69 -8.02 -20.51
C ILE A 44 1.09 -6.63 -20.23
N GLN A 45 0.53 -6.43 -19.03
CA GLN A 45 -0.05 -5.15 -18.62
C GLN A 45 1.01 -4.07 -18.38
N TYR A 46 2.19 -4.49 -17.92
CA TYR A 46 3.32 -3.58 -17.73
C TYR A 46 3.89 -3.09 -19.08
N ARG A 47 4.06 -3.99 -20.06
CA ARG A 47 4.52 -3.67 -21.41
C ARG A 47 3.55 -2.75 -22.14
N SER A 48 2.25 -3.02 -22.08
CA SER A 48 1.25 -2.16 -22.73
C SER A 48 1.29 -0.71 -22.22
N LYS A 49 1.62 -0.50 -20.93
CA LYS A 49 1.79 0.85 -20.35
C LYS A 49 3.16 1.48 -20.65
N LEU A 50 4.19 0.68 -20.92
CA LEU A 50 5.51 1.14 -21.36
C LEU A 50 5.51 1.63 -22.80
N ASP A 51 4.82 0.90 -23.68
CA ASP A 51 4.81 1.14 -25.11
C ASP A 51 3.77 2.20 -25.53
N GLN A 52 2.95 2.68 -24.57
CA GLN A 52 1.95 3.72 -24.81
C GLN A 52 2.60 5.10 -24.94
N PHE A 53 2.19 5.85 -25.97
CA PHE A 53 2.54 7.26 -26.15
C PHE A 53 1.28 8.14 -26.05
N PRO A 54 1.28 9.21 -25.24
CA PRO A 54 2.36 9.68 -24.36
C PRO A 54 2.64 8.71 -23.20
N ARG A 55 3.92 8.65 -22.77
CA ARG A 55 4.38 7.69 -21.76
C ARG A 55 3.60 7.84 -20.46
N SER A 56 3.03 6.74 -19.97
CA SER A 56 2.38 6.75 -18.66
C SER A 56 3.40 7.05 -17.56
N ARG A 57 3.00 7.88 -16.59
CA ARG A 57 3.77 8.15 -15.36
C ARG A 57 3.44 7.15 -14.23
N ARG A 58 2.42 6.31 -14.42
CA ARG A 58 1.91 5.35 -13.44
C ARG A 58 1.72 3.98 -14.09
N PHE A 59 2.57 3.03 -13.73
CA PHE A 59 2.61 1.71 -14.37
C PHE A 59 1.77 0.65 -13.64
N TRP A 60 1.37 0.93 -12.41
CA TRP A 60 0.51 0.06 -11.62
C TRP A 60 -0.68 0.84 -11.06
N ASP A 61 -1.78 0.14 -10.82
CA ASP A 61 -3.04 0.68 -10.32
C ASP A 61 -3.57 -0.20 -9.18
N SER A 62 -4.70 0.17 -8.59
CA SER A 62 -5.37 -0.58 -7.53
C SER A 62 -5.66 -2.04 -7.90
N LYS A 63 -5.88 -2.35 -9.20
CA LYS A 63 -6.13 -3.72 -9.66
C LYS A 63 -4.85 -4.54 -9.66
N VAL A 64 -3.74 -3.97 -10.12
CA VAL A 64 -2.41 -4.60 -10.01
C VAL A 64 -2.05 -4.81 -8.54
N ALA A 65 -2.31 -3.82 -7.68
CA ALA A 65 -2.06 -3.92 -6.24
C ALA A 65 -2.88 -5.06 -5.60
N SER A 66 -4.18 -5.14 -5.91
CA SER A 66 -5.06 -6.24 -5.48
C SER A 66 -4.50 -7.61 -5.87
N LYS A 67 -4.02 -7.78 -7.11
CA LYS A 67 -3.46 -9.05 -7.57
C LYS A 67 -2.13 -9.39 -6.91
N VAL A 68 -1.27 -8.40 -6.67
CA VAL A 68 -0.01 -8.61 -5.92
C VAL A 68 -0.31 -9.06 -4.49
N GLY A 69 -1.30 -8.46 -3.83
CA GLY A 69 -1.75 -8.88 -2.51
C GLY A 69 -2.31 -10.30 -2.49
N GLU A 70 -3.12 -10.65 -3.48
CA GLU A 70 -3.66 -12.01 -3.64
C GLU A 70 -2.54 -13.04 -3.83
N LYS A 71 -1.57 -12.77 -4.71
CA LYS A 71 -0.41 -13.64 -4.93
C LYS A 71 0.42 -13.83 -3.66
N LEU A 72 0.65 -12.75 -2.93
CA LEU A 72 1.33 -12.83 -1.64
C LEU A 72 0.54 -13.68 -0.65
N GLY A 73 -0.78 -13.49 -0.57
CA GLY A 73 -1.66 -14.27 0.29
C GLY A 73 -1.60 -15.76 0.00
N PHE A 74 -1.59 -16.16 -1.27
CA PHE A 74 -1.39 -17.56 -1.66
C PHE A 74 -0.04 -18.10 -1.19
N ARG A 75 1.06 -17.37 -1.41
CA ARG A 75 2.40 -17.78 -0.96
C ARG A 75 2.48 -17.91 0.57
N LEU A 76 1.88 -16.98 1.31
CA LEU A 76 1.83 -17.05 2.77
C LEU A 76 1.04 -18.27 3.26
N LYS A 77 -0.10 -18.55 2.62
CA LYS A 77 -0.92 -19.72 2.92
C LYS A 77 -0.19 -21.03 2.64
N GLU A 78 0.56 -21.13 1.54
CA GLU A 78 1.40 -22.29 1.23
C GLU A 78 2.48 -22.54 2.29
N ILE A 79 3.04 -21.47 2.87
CA ILE A 79 4.05 -21.55 3.94
C ILE A 79 3.41 -21.73 5.33
N GLY A 80 2.08 -21.60 5.45
CA GLY A 80 1.36 -21.72 6.72
C GLY A 80 1.38 -20.47 7.59
N ILE A 81 1.69 -19.30 7.02
CA ILE A 81 1.68 -18.01 7.73
C ILE A 81 0.31 -17.37 7.55
N SER A 82 -0.42 -17.21 8.65
CA SER A 82 -1.76 -16.60 8.66
C SER A 82 -1.82 -15.23 9.35
N ASN A 83 -0.79 -14.83 10.10
CA ASN A 83 -0.77 -13.56 10.83
C ASN A 83 0.49 -12.77 10.48
N ILE A 84 0.31 -11.52 10.07
CA ILE A 84 1.37 -10.58 9.74
C ILE A 84 1.09 -9.21 10.36
N ALA A 85 2.13 -8.46 10.69
CA ALA A 85 2.02 -7.08 11.16
C ALA A 85 2.43 -6.10 10.05
N ILE A 86 1.86 -4.90 10.07
CA ILE A 86 2.32 -3.78 9.24
C ILE A 86 3.02 -2.73 10.09
N ASP A 87 4.04 -2.10 9.51
CA ASP A 87 4.60 -0.87 10.08
C ASP A 87 3.67 0.30 9.75
N VAL A 88 2.83 0.65 10.72
CA VAL A 88 1.80 1.71 10.57
C VAL A 88 2.46 3.08 10.36
N ASP A 89 3.58 3.36 11.02
CA ASP A 89 4.27 4.64 10.91
C ASP A 89 4.87 4.80 9.51
N GLU A 90 5.47 3.72 8.97
CA GLU A 90 5.95 3.72 7.58
C GLU A 90 4.81 4.00 6.59
N GLU A 91 3.65 3.37 6.76
CA GLU A 91 2.52 3.51 5.83
C GLU A 91 1.83 4.89 5.93
N ILE A 92 1.74 5.48 7.13
CA ILE A 92 1.18 6.82 7.35
C ILE A 92 2.08 7.90 6.73
N SER A 93 3.40 7.73 6.82
CA SER A 93 4.37 8.67 6.25
C SER A 93 4.28 8.78 4.72
N ARG A 94 3.63 7.81 4.06
CA ARG A 94 3.49 7.81 2.60
C ARG A 94 2.57 8.95 2.11
N PRO A 95 2.80 9.47 0.89
CA PRO A 95 1.86 10.37 0.24
C PRO A 95 0.46 9.77 0.13
N ILE A 96 -0.57 10.59 0.33
CA ILE A 96 -1.99 10.18 0.37
C ILE A 96 -2.40 9.42 -0.90
N ASP A 97 -1.95 9.88 -2.07
CA ASP A 97 -2.24 9.24 -3.36
C ASP A 97 -1.70 7.81 -3.45
N ARG A 98 -0.60 7.50 -2.75
CA ARG A 98 -0.03 6.15 -2.73
C ARG A 98 -0.76 5.25 -1.72
N ARG A 99 -1.14 5.80 -0.56
CA ARG A 99 -1.92 5.04 0.45
C ARG A 99 -3.20 4.46 -0.14
N ARG A 100 -3.96 5.26 -0.90
CA ARG A 100 -5.20 4.82 -1.57
C ARG A 100 -4.97 3.66 -2.55
N LEU A 101 -3.82 3.62 -3.23
CA LEU A 101 -3.50 2.56 -4.19
C LEU A 101 -3.06 1.26 -3.52
N VAL A 102 -2.62 1.33 -2.26
CA VAL A 102 -2.11 0.20 -1.49
C VAL A 102 -3.22 -0.52 -0.73
N LEU A 103 -4.30 0.16 -0.34
CA LEU A 103 -5.44 -0.45 0.36
C LEU A 103 -5.91 -1.80 -0.24
N PRO A 104 -6.03 -1.95 -1.58
CA PRO A 104 -6.42 -3.22 -2.18
C PRO A 104 -5.46 -4.39 -1.92
N VAL A 105 -4.18 -4.13 -1.59
CA VAL A 105 -3.22 -5.17 -1.18
C VAL A 105 -3.68 -5.80 0.13
N PHE A 106 -4.03 -4.96 1.12
CA PHE A 106 -4.49 -5.42 2.43
C PHE A 106 -5.84 -6.13 2.32
N ASP A 107 -6.76 -5.60 1.53
CA ASP A 107 -8.06 -6.24 1.29
C ASP A 107 -7.92 -7.63 0.65
N SER A 108 -7.01 -7.79 -0.31
CA SER A 108 -6.72 -9.09 -0.91
C SER A 108 -6.10 -10.09 0.06
N LEU A 109 -5.16 -9.64 0.89
CA LEU A 109 -4.54 -10.50 1.91
C LEU A 109 -5.58 -10.98 2.94
N ARG A 110 -6.46 -10.08 3.38
CA ARG A 110 -7.57 -10.43 4.27
C ARG A 110 -8.53 -11.44 3.62
N ARG A 111 -8.85 -11.25 2.34
CA ARG A 111 -9.67 -12.22 1.56
C ARG A 111 -8.98 -13.57 1.40
N ALA A 112 -7.65 -13.60 1.36
CA ALA A 112 -6.87 -14.85 1.32
C ALA A 112 -6.81 -15.57 2.69
N GLY A 113 -7.36 -14.96 3.75
CA GLY A 113 -7.37 -15.51 5.11
C GLY A 113 -6.16 -15.12 5.95
N VAL A 114 -5.45 -14.06 5.57
CA VAL A 114 -4.32 -13.52 6.34
C VAL A 114 -4.81 -12.39 7.24
N GLU A 115 -4.60 -12.53 8.54
CA GLU A 115 -4.82 -11.49 9.55
C GLU A 115 -3.67 -10.48 9.50
N ILE A 116 -4.03 -9.19 9.50
CA ILE A 116 -3.08 -8.09 9.37
C ILE A 116 -3.21 -7.19 10.59
N ASP A 117 -2.27 -7.30 11.51
CA ASP A 117 -2.19 -6.44 12.68
C ASP A 117 -1.74 -5.02 12.26
N GLY A 118 -2.42 -4.01 12.80
CA GLY A 118 -2.22 -2.60 12.47
C GLY A 118 -3.03 -2.05 11.28
N ALA A 119 -3.65 -2.91 10.46
CA ALA A 119 -4.42 -2.48 9.28
C ALA A 119 -5.64 -1.60 9.64
N GLU A 120 -6.26 -1.81 10.80
CA GLU A 120 -7.41 -1.01 11.26
C GLU A 120 -7.08 0.48 11.47
N ARG A 121 -5.81 0.79 11.83
CA ARG A 121 -5.36 2.17 12.03
C ARG A 121 -5.27 2.95 10.71
N LEU A 122 -5.08 2.25 9.58
CA LEU A 122 -5.07 2.87 8.25
C LEU A 122 -6.47 3.28 7.78
N SER A 123 -7.50 2.50 8.12
CA SER A 123 -8.90 2.76 7.73
C SER A 123 -9.50 4.00 8.42
N GLN A 124 -9.03 4.34 9.62
CA GLN A 124 -9.49 5.51 10.38
C GLN A 124 -9.00 6.84 9.76
N ILE A 125 -7.85 6.83 9.07
CA ILE A 125 -7.25 8.03 8.49
C ILE A 125 -7.94 8.43 7.18
N GLY A 126 -8.51 7.47 6.45
CA GLY A 126 -9.31 7.74 5.25
C GLY A 126 -10.55 8.59 5.52
N HIS A 127 -11.15 8.48 6.72
CA HIS A 127 -12.34 9.23 7.12
C HIS A 127 -12.04 10.54 7.85
N ASN A 128 -10.90 10.66 8.56
CA ASN A 128 -10.63 11.85 9.39
C ASN A 128 -10.01 13.04 8.64
N GLN A 129 -9.60 12.89 7.38
CA GLN A 129 -9.01 14.00 6.60
C GLN A 129 -9.99 14.78 5.72
N GLU A 130 -11.22 14.29 5.54
CA GLU A 130 -12.27 15.06 4.85
C GLU A 130 -12.65 16.32 5.65
N LYS A 131 -12.45 16.32 6.98
CA LYS A 131 -12.74 17.47 7.84
C LYS A 131 -11.66 18.56 7.84
N HIS A 132 -10.42 18.25 7.46
CA HIS A 132 -9.33 19.24 7.45
C HIS A 132 -9.02 19.80 6.07
N SER A 133 -9.41 19.15 4.97
CA SER A 133 -9.17 19.69 3.62
C SER A 133 -10.21 20.72 3.17
N VAL A 134 -11.38 20.80 3.81
CA VAL A 134 -12.46 21.74 3.42
C VAL A 134 -12.30 23.13 4.06
N PHE A 135 -11.48 23.27 5.11
CA PHE A 135 -11.30 24.54 5.82
C PHE A 135 -10.18 25.44 5.25
N GLY A 136 -9.51 25.03 4.16
CA GLY A 136 -8.40 25.78 3.57
C GLY A 136 -8.76 26.69 2.39
N LEU A 137 -10.04 26.81 2.01
CA LEU A 137 -10.44 27.50 0.78
C LEU A 137 -11.53 28.56 0.97
N VAL A 138 -11.48 29.38 2.03
CA VAL A 138 -12.26 30.64 2.07
C VAL A 138 -11.51 31.68 2.92
N ALA A 139 -10.64 32.48 2.30
CA ALA A 139 -10.31 33.85 2.73
C ALA A 139 -9.25 34.46 1.80
N ALA A 140 -9.62 34.73 0.55
CA ALA A 140 -8.85 35.63 -0.30
C ALA A 140 -9.76 36.34 -1.29
N GLU A 141 -10.67 37.18 -0.79
CA GLU A 141 -11.22 38.26 -1.60
C GLU A 141 -11.66 39.47 -0.76
N LEU A 142 -11.26 40.64 -1.24
CA LEU A 142 -11.83 41.98 -1.05
C LEU A 142 -11.46 42.79 0.21
N VAL A 143 -10.49 43.71 0.05
CA VAL A 143 -10.61 45.07 0.60
C VAL A 143 -10.27 46.09 -0.51
N PRO A 144 -11.16 47.04 -0.83
CA PRO A 144 -10.95 48.06 -1.85
C PRO A 144 -10.12 49.23 -1.31
N GLY A 145 -9.53 49.99 -2.24
CA GLY A 145 -8.57 51.04 -1.94
C GLY A 145 -9.10 52.24 -1.14
N SER A 146 -8.16 53.01 -0.62
CA SER A 146 -8.34 54.41 -0.25
C SER A 146 -7.03 55.15 -0.56
N LYS A 147 -7.14 56.18 -1.40
CA LYS A 147 -6.21 57.30 -1.48
C LYS A 147 -6.79 58.43 -0.65
#